data_AF-A0A7J4TDK4-F1
#
_entry.id   AF-A0A7J4TDK4-F1
#
_cell.length_a   1.000
_cell.length_b   1.000
_cell.length_c   1.000
_cell.angle_alpha   90.00
_cell.angle_beta   90.00
_cell.angle_gamma   90.00
#
_symmetry.space_group_name_H-M   'P 1'
#
loop_
_entity.id
_entity.type
_entity.pdbx_description
1 polymer ?
#
loop_
_entity_poly.entity_id
_entity_poly.type
_entity_poly.pdbx_seq_one_letter_code
_entity_poly.pdbx_strand_id
1 'polypeptide(L)'
;DFGHWFKYFADRRVTLDGSSQNNPQLHWLGKLLLTDDERMAVGILRMLDCGGNSAFDRINGKLNDTPKAIEVLNLILVTDRAPAESLLISYGFSRDELEGVLSFTHCSPPENFLITSDDMIGKAGVWAHFGSWDFKKAYLAATAGIQSENEIIQMFAQNYNTSHETTRAWIQELSSLEGEEQINTWIGPWPSYYSGISPCEKKENGIVCVFSQNNQAIPFAVDVQQEEVRVGDPQSSTYAASAAFIKGNAFRLVKREGNVIPVGIIVIQRGEDVFAMFTHPALVGSMFTRLFFFEGIGLSSFEKFHDATTVFGSRIITWKVRWE
;
A
#
# COMPACT_ATOMS: atom_id res chain seq x y z
N ASP A 1 10.42 10.23 -9.75
CA ASP A 1 11.77 10.75 -10.08
C ASP A 1 12.20 10.49 -11.52
N PHE A 2 12.24 9.23 -11.97
CA PHE A 2 12.87 8.88 -13.26
C PHE A 2 12.01 9.06 -14.53
N GLY A 3 10.79 9.64 -14.42
CA GLY A 3 9.85 9.71 -15.55
C GLY A 3 10.41 10.40 -16.81
N HIS A 4 11.19 11.47 -16.68
CA HIS A 4 11.82 12.12 -17.84
C HIS A 4 12.81 11.21 -18.57
N TRP A 5 13.58 10.43 -17.83
CA TRP A 5 14.54 9.49 -18.40
C TRP A 5 13.84 8.37 -19.16
N PHE A 6 12.75 7.83 -18.60
CA PHE A 6 11.94 6.81 -19.28
C PHE A 6 11.27 7.37 -20.54
N LYS A 7 10.75 8.59 -20.51
CA LYS A 7 10.25 9.26 -21.72
C LYS A 7 11.32 9.37 -22.79
N TYR A 8 12.52 9.82 -22.43
CA TYR A 8 13.61 10.06 -23.37
C TYR A 8 14.19 8.79 -23.98
N PHE A 9 14.54 7.80 -23.14
CA PHE A 9 15.25 6.60 -23.61
C PHE A 9 14.33 5.50 -24.11
N ALA A 10 13.14 5.34 -23.52
CA ALA A 10 12.22 4.27 -23.93
C ALA A 10 11.18 4.74 -24.96
N ASP A 11 11.07 6.04 -25.21
CA ASP A 11 10.02 6.64 -26.06
C ASP A 11 8.61 6.19 -25.65
N ARG A 12 8.38 6.14 -24.32
CA ARG A 12 7.09 5.75 -23.73
C ARG A 12 6.50 6.84 -22.87
N ARG A 13 5.17 6.86 -22.80
CA ARG A 13 4.44 7.66 -21.81
C ARG A 13 4.73 7.12 -20.41
N VAL A 14 4.64 8.01 -19.43
CA VAL A 14 4.81 7.69 -18.00
C VAL A 14 3.68 8.35 -17.21
N THR A 15 3.32 7.74 -16.09
CA THR A 15 2.28 8.28 -15.19
C THR A 15 2.71 9.57 -14.52
N LEU A 16 3.98 9.67 -14.11
CA LEU A 16 4.57 10.84 -13.47
C LEU A 16 6.02 11.05 -13.90
N ASP A 17 6.46 12.31 -13.93
CA ASP A 17 7.86 12.70 -14.05
C ASP A 17 8.20 13.81 -13.04
N GLY A 18 9.43 14.35 -13.10
CA GLY A 18 9.91 15.38 -12.17
C GLY A 18 9.11 16.69 -12.22
N SER A 19 8.37 16.94 -13.29
CA SER A 19 7.51 18.14 -13.44
C SER A 19 6.07 17.93 -13.00
N SER A 20 5.64 16.68 -12.75
CA SER A 20 4.24 16.35 -12.49
C SER A 20 3.99 15.70 -11.12
N GLN A 21 4.99 15.69 -10.22
CA GLN A 21 4.91 14.96 -8.93
C GLN A 21 3.84 15.52 -7.98
N ASN A 22 3.41 16.78 -8.14
CA ASN A 22 2.37 17.40 -7.32
C ASN A 22 0.97 17.22 -7.93
N ASN A 23 0.60 15.98 -8.30
CA ASN A 23 -0.72 15.67 -8.83
C ASN A 23 -1.31 14.40 -8.17
N PRO A 24 -2.64 14.20 -8.19
CA PRO A 24 -3.30 13.09 -7.52
C PRO A 24 -2.79 11.69 -7.89
N GLN A 25 -2.19 11.52 -9.08
CA GLN A 25 -1.57 10.26 -9.51
C GLN A 25 -0.49 9.76 -8.55
N LEU A 26 0.14 10.65 -7.75
CA LEU A 26 1.11 10.25 -6.74
C LEU A 26 0.48 9.39 -5.64
N HIS A 27 -0.74 9.73 -5.20
CA HIS A 27 -1.50 8.90 -4.26
C HIS A 27 -1.71 7.50 -4.83
N TRP A 28 -2.19 7.42 -6.08
CA TRP A 28 -2.49 6.15 -6.73
C TRP A 28 -1.24 5.29 -6.95
N LEU A 29 -0.11 5.87 -7.38
CA LEU A 29 1.15 5.13 -7.48
C LEU A 29 1.66 4.67 -6.11
N GLY A 30 1.55 5.51 -5.06
CA GLY A 30 1.87 5.10 -3.71
C GLY A 30 1.01 3.93 -3.24
N LYS A 31 -0.30 4.00 -3.50
CA LYS A 31 -1.27 2.97 -3.14
C LYS A 31 -1.04 1.67 -3.89
N LEU A 32 -0.72 1.75 -5.19
CA LEU A 32 -0.29 0.63 -6.02
C LEU A 32 0.89 -0.10 -5.38
N LEU A 33 1.92 0.63 -4.94
CA LEU A 33 3.11 0.04 -4.34
C LEU A 33 2.83 -0.54 -2.95
N LEU A 34 1.90 0.05 -2.21
CA LEU A 34 1.61 -0.30 -0.81
C LEU A 34 0.62 -1.46 -0.64
N THR A 35 -0.38 -1.59 -1.53
CA THR A 35 -1.42 -2.63 -1.39
C THR A 35 -0.85 -4.04 -1.43
N ASP A 36 -1.47 -4.98 -0.72
CA ASP A 36 -1.17 -6.42 -0.78
C ASP A 36 -2.13 -7.20 -1.71
N ASP A 37 -3.16 -6.53 -2.25
CA ASP A 37 -4.11 -7.08 -3.22
C ASP A 37 -3.65 -6.80 -4.66
N GLU A 38 -3.31 -7.88 -5.38
CA GLU A 38 -2.90 -7.81 -6.78
C GLU A 38 -3.99 -7.23 -7.69
N ARG A 39 -5.28 -7.50 -7.41
CA ARG A 39 -6.38 -6.93 -8.21
C ARG A 39 -6.46 -5.42 -8.04
N MET A 40 -6.25 -4.93 -6.82
CA MET A 40 -6.19 -3.48 -6.56
C MET A 40 -5.03 -2.85 -7.31
N ALA A 41 -3.85 -3.48 -7.29
CA ALA A 41 -2.68 -3.02 -8.01
C ALA A 41 -2.95 -2.89 -9.52
N VAL A 42 -3.48 -3.94 -10.14
CA VAL A 42 -3.83 -3.96 -11.57
C VAL A 42 -4.94 -2.97 -11.90
N GLY A 43 -5.96 -2.86 -11.06
CA GLY A 43 -7.05 -1.90 -11.21
C GLY A 43 -6.53 -0.46 -11.23
N ILE A 44 -5.67 -0.11 -10.28
CA ILE A 44 -5.02 1.22 -10.23
C ILE A 44 -4.19 1.47 -11.49
N LEU A 45 -3.36 0.51 -11.91
CA LEU A 45 -2.57 0.64 -13.14
C LEU A 45 -3.44 0.88 -14.37
N ARG A 46 -4.53 0.10 -14.51
CA ARG A 46 -5.50 0.27 -15.60
C ARG A 46 -6.09 1.67 -15.59
N MET A 47 -6.58 2.13 -14.43
CA MET A 47 -7.15 3.46 -14.29
C MET A 47 -6.15 4.56 -14.69
N LEU A 48 -4.91 4.46 -14.20
CA LEU A 48 -3.87 5.43 -14.49
C LEU A 48 -3.54 5.48 -15.99
N ASP A 49 -3.49 4.33 -16.66
CA ASP A 49 -3.20 4.26 -18.10
C ASP A 49 -4.35 4.73 -18.98
N CYS A 50 -5.59 4.46 -18.57
CA CYS A 50 -6.79 4.79 -19.34
C CYS A 50 -7.19 6.27 -19.18
N GLY A 51 -6.93 6.89 -18.03
CA GLY A 51 -7.42 8.25 -17.74
C GLY A 51 -6.75 9.00 -16.61
N GLY A 52 -5.65 8.50 -16.03
CA GLY A 52 -5.00 9.14 -14.89
C GLY A 52 -5.94 9.24 -13.68
N ASN A 53 -6.37 10.47 -13.36
CA ASN A 53 -7.29 10.74 -12.25
C ASN A 53 -8.75 10.97 -12.68
N SER A 54 -9.06 10.92 -13.99
CA SER A 54 -10.37 11.34 -14.49
C SER A 54 -11.54 10.52 -13.94
N ALA A 55 -11.35 9.23 -13.64
CA ALA A 55 -12.39 8.41 -13.00
C ALA A 55 -12.80 9.00 -11.63
N PHE A 56 -11.82 9.37 -10.80
CA PHE A 56 -12.07 10.04 -9.53
C PHE A 56 -12.79 11.37 -9.75
N ASP A 57 -12.33 12.21 -10.68
CA ASP A 57 -12.91 13.54 -10.91
C ASP A 57 -14.40 13.44 -11.29
N ARG A 58 -14.78 12.43 -12.09
CA ARG A 58 -16.18 12.17 -12.46
C ARG A 58 -17.02 11.70 -11.29
N ILE A 59 -16.51 10.76 -10.49
CA ILE A 59 -17.22 10.25 -9.32
C ILE A 59 -17.39 11.36 -8.28
N ASN A 60 -16.32 12.08 -7.99
CA ASN A 60 -16.33 13.18 -7.03
C ASN A 60 -17.21 14.34 -7.49
N GLY A 61 -17.21 14.67 -8.79
CA GLY A 61 -18.11 15.69 -9.34
C GLY A 61 -19.60 15.35 -9.18
N LYS A 62 -19.95 14.06 -9.16
CA LYS A 62 -21.32 13.58 -8.94
C LYS A 62 -21.70 13.56 -7.46
N LEU A 63 -20.82 13.02 -6.63
CA LEU A 63 -21.09 12.79 -5.20
C LEU A 63 -20.86 14.03 -4.34
N ASN A 64 -19.93 14.90 -4.76
CA ASN A 64 -19.45 16.05 -4.01
C ASN A 64 -19.01 15.67 -2.57
N ASP A 65 -18.39 14.49 -2.45
CA ASP A 65 -17.94 13.87 -1.21
C ASP A 65 -16.67 13.07 -1.52
N THR A 66 -15.52 13.67 -1.21
CA THR A 66 -14.20 13.10 -1.55
C THR A 66 -13.95 11.75 -0.88
N PRO A 67 -14.15 11.56 0.44
CA PRO A 67 -13.99 10.25 1.06
C PRO A 67 -14.90 9.19 0.43
N LYS A 68 -16.16 9.53 0.13
CA LYS A 68 -17.09 8.59 -0.52
C LYS A 68 -16.70 8.28 -1.96
N ALA A 69 -16.23 9.28 -2.71
CA ALA A 69 -15.74 9.08 -4.07
C ALA A 69 -14.53 8.14 -4.12
N ILE A 70 -13.59 8.26 -3.17
CA ILE A 70 -12.46 7.33 -3.05
C ILE A 70 -12.94 5.92 -2.68
N GLU A 71 -13.90 5.80 -1.75
CA GLU A 71 -14.49 4.51 -1.37
C GLU A 71 -15.10 3.80 -2.60
N VAL A 72 -15.96 4.50 -3.34
CA VAL A 72 -16.59 3.99 -4.56
C VAL A 72 -15.55 3.61 -5.61
N LEU A 73 -14.56 4.48 -5.84
CA LEU A 73 -13.51 4.21 -6.80
C LEU A 73 -12.73 2.93 -6.43
N ASN A 74 -12.30 2.78 -5.18
CA ASN A 74 -11.59 1.57 -4.74
C ASN A 74 -12.41 0.30 -4.96
N LEU A 75 -13.73 0.34 -4.74
CA LEU A 75 -14.61 -0.81 -4.95
C LEU A 75 -14.69 -1.20 -6.43
N ILE A 76 -14.83 -0.22 -7.33
CA ILE A 76 -14.92 -0.50 -8.77
C ILE A 76 -13.59 -0.92 -9.39
N LEU A 77 -12.45 -0.56 -8.81
CA LEU A 77 -11.13 -0.96 -9.33
C LEU A 77 -10.84 -2.47 -9.17
N VAL A 78 -11.52 -3.15 -8.25
CA VAL A 78 -11.31 -4.58 -7.95
C VAL A 78 -12.48 -5.47 -8.34
N THR A 79 -13.46 -4.92 -9.04
CA THR A 79 -14.64 -5.65 -9.52
C THR A 79 -14.70 -5.63 -11.04
N ASP A 80 -15.40 -6.60 -11.62
CA ASP A 80 -15.62 -6.63 -13.06
C ASP A 80 -16.60 -5.53 -13.48
N ARG A 81 -16.63 -5.22 -14.79
CA ARG A 81 -17.40 -4.11 -15.34
C ARG A 81 -18.89 -4.13 -14.95
N ALA A 82 -19.56 -5.28 -15.05
CA ALA A 82 -21.00 -5.37 -14.78
C ALA A 82 -21.35 -5.16 -13.29
N PRO A 83 -20.65 -5.79 -12.32
CA PRO A 83 -20.78 -5.42 -10.91
C PRO A 83 -20.45 -3.95 -10.62
N ALA A 84 -19.40 -3.40 -11.23
CA ALA A 84 -19.02 -1.99 -11.06
C ALA A 84 -20.12 -1.04 -11.58
N GLU A 85 -20.73 -1.36 -12.73
CA GLU A 85 -21.87 -0.63 -13.28
C GLU A 85 -23.06 -0.64 -12.32
N SER A 86 -23.40 -1.81 -11.79
CA SER A 86 -24.48 -1.98 -10.82
C SER A 86 -24.24 -1.16 -9.54
N LEU A 87 -22.99 -1.14 -9.06
CA LEU A 87 -22.59 -0.34 -7.91
C LEU A 87 -22.78 1.16 -8.20
N LEU A 88 -22.27 1.66 -9.33
CA LEU A 88 -22.42 3.08 -9.69
C LEU A 88 -23.90 3.47 -9.87
N ILE A 89 -24.74 2.60 -10.44
CA ILE A 89 -26.19 2.84 -10.53
C ILE A 89 -26.80 3.00 -9.13
N SER A 90 -26.36 2.21 -8.14
CA SER A 90 -26.83 2.35 -6.75
C SER A 90 -26.45 3.69 -6.10
N TYR A 91 -25.41 4.35 -6.63
CA TYR A 91 -25.00 5.71 -6.27
C TYR A 91 -25.67 6.81 -7.11
N GLY A 92 -26.66 6.46 -7.95
CA GLY A 92 -27.45 7.42 -8.72
C GLY A 92 -26.80 7.91 -10.02
N PHE A 93 -25.85 7.14 -10.57
CA PHE A 93 -25.25 7.43 -11.88
C PHE A 93 -26.21 7.04 -13.01
N SER A 94 -26.43 7.96 -13.95
CA SER A 94 -27.13 7.73 -15.21
C SER A 94 -26.24 6.98 -16.21
N ARG A 95 -26.85 6.40 -17.26
CA ARG A 95 -26.10 5.63 -18.28
C ARG A 95 -24.93 6.40 -18.91
N ASP A 96 -25.13 7.67 -19.21
CA ASP A 96 -24.07 8.51 -19.81
C ASP A 96 -22.94 8.79 -18.81
N GLU A 97 -23.26 8.95 -17.52
CA GLU A 97 -22.27 9.12 -16.45
C GLU A 97 -21.48 7.82 -16.20
N LEU A 98 -22.12 6.66 -16.31
CA LEU A 98 -21.46 5.35 -16.16
C LEU A 98 -20.34 5.16 -17.18
N GLU A 99 -20.61 5.41 -18.46
CA GLU A 99 -19.57 5.31 -19.50
C GLU A 99 -18.43 6.28 -19.26
N GLY A 100 -18.71 7.49 -18.74
CA GLY A 100 -17.70 8.47 -18.35
C GLY A 100 -16.76 8.03 -17.22
N VAL A 101 -17.14 7.04 -16.40
CA VAL A 101 -16.32 6.45 -15.33
C VAL A 101 -15.68 5.14 -15.79
N LEU A 102 -16.49 4.23 -16.34
CA LEU A 102 -16.06 2.87 -16.72
C LEU A 102 -15.12 2.87 -17.92
N SER A 103 -15.18 3.87 -18.80
CA SER A 103 -14.16 4.04 -19.86
C SER A 103 -12.77 4.34 -19.32
N PHE A 104 -12.64 4.79 -18.07
CA PHE A 104 -11.34 5.00 -17.42
C PHE A 104 -10.95 3.85 -16.49
N THR A 105 -11.88 3.15 -15.85
CA THR A 105 -11.54 2.07 -14.89
C THR A 105 -11.56 0.68 -15.51
N HIS A 106 -12.28 0.49 -16.61
CA HIS A 106 -12.51 -0.80 -17.28
C HIS A 106 -12.23 -0.72 -18.79
N CYS A 107 -11.28 0.12 -19.20
CA CYS A 107 -10.84 0.20 -20.59
C CYS A 107 -10.01 -1.03 -20.98
N SER A 108 -9.68 -1.17 -22.26
CA SER A 108 -8.60 -2.04 -22.72
C SER A 108 -7.29 -1.24 -22.67
N PRO A 109 -6.50 -1.35 -21.59
CA PRO A 109 -5.32 -0.52 -21.40
C PRO A 109 -4.22 -0.87 -22.43
N PRO A 110 -3.32 0.08 -22.73
CA PRO A 110 -2.14 -0.19 -23.54
C PRO A 110 -1.17 -1.14 -22.82
N GLU A 111 -0.11 -1.53 -23.51
CA GLU A 111 1.00 -2.24 -22.87
C GLU A 111 1.65 -1.37 -21.78
N ASN A 112 1.76 -1.93 -20.58
CA ASN A 112 2.32 -1.26 -19.41
C ASN A 112 3.55 -1.99 -18.86
N PHE A 113 4.51 -1.20 -18.40
CA PHE A 113 5.66 -1.67 -17.65
C PHE A 113 5.73 -0.97 -16.30
N LEU A 114 5.75 -1.74 -15.22
CA LEU A 114 6.02 -1.26 -13.88
C LEU A 114 7.50 -1.45 -13.54
N ILE A 115 8.13 -0.45 -12.94
CA ILE A 115 9.55 -0.49 -12.58
C ILE A 115 9.66 -0.49 -11.05
N THR A 116 10.46 -1.42 -10.54
CA THR A 116 10.87 -1.46 -9.12
C THR A 116 12.38 -1.39 -9.03
N SER A 117 12.93 -0.48 -8.24
CA SER A 117 14.37 -0.27 -8.10
C SER A 117 14.80 -0.16 -6.65
N ASP A 118 16.09 -0.43 -6.41
CA ASP A 118 16.71 -0.41 -5.09
C ASP A 118 16.56 0.95 -4.37
N ASP A 119 16.62 2.07 -5.11
CA ASP A 119 16.46 3.41 -4.52
C ASP A 119 15.05 3.64 -3.94
N MET A 120 14.04 2.89 -4.40
CA MET A 120 12.68 2.99 -3.87
C MET A 120 12.57 2.44 -2.45
N ILE A 121 13.52 1.61 -1.98
CA ILE A 121 13.57 1.13 -0.59
C ILE A 121 13.77 2.31 0.37
N GLY A 122 14.77 3.15 0.09
CA GLY A 122 15.06 4.35 0.90
C GLY A 122 13.97 5.43 0.79
N LYS A 123 13.16 5.40 -0.27
CA LYS A 123 12.04 6.32 -0.51
C LYS A 123 10.69 5.77 -0.02
N ALA A 124 10.69 4.60 0.63
CA ALA A 124 9.48 3.93 1.10
C ALA A 124 8.58 4.82 1.94
N GLY A 125 9.15 5.57 2.89
CA GLY A 125 8.39 6.51 3.69
C GLY A 125 7.53 7.45 2.85
N VAL A 126 8.07 7.99 1.77
CA VAL A 126 7.40 9.00 0.94
C VAL A 126 6.29 8.39 0.10
N TRP A 127 6.59 7.35 -0.71
CA TRP A 127 5.55 6.78 -1.57
C TRP A 127 4.47 6.05 -0.75
N ALA A 128 4.83 5.45 0.39
CA ALA A 128 3.86 4.81 1.27
C ALA A 128 3.01 5.85 2.02
N HIS A 129 3.57 7.00 2.38
CA HIS A 129 2.81 8.12 2.96
C HIS A 129 1.67 8.56 2.03
N PHE A 130 2.01 8.93 0.79
CA PHE A 130 0.99 9.33 -0.17
C PHE A 130 0.02 8.19 -0.49
N GLY A 131 0.48 6.94 -0.54
CA GLY A 131 -0.36 5.78 -0.80
C GLY A 131 -1.32 5.38 0.33
N SER A 132 -1.04 5.83 1.56
CA SER A 132 -1.77 5.44 2.78
C SER A 132 -2.68 6.53 3.34
N TRP A 133 -2.81 7.67 2.65
CA TRP A 133 -3.70 8.75 3.06
C TRP A 133 -5.11 8.25 3.39
N ASP A 134 -5.55 8.53 4.62
CA ASP A 134 -6.91 8.33 5.07
C ASP A 134 -7.73 9.58 4.74
N PHE A 135 -8.54 9.49 3.68
CA PHE A 135 -9.36 10.61 3.23
C PHE A 135 -10.46 10.99 4.23
N LYS A 136 -10.91 10.08 5.10
CA LYS A 136 -11.88 10.41 6.15
C LYS A 136 -11.22 11.26 7.22
N LYS A 137 -10.00 10.90 7.64
CA LYS A 137 -9.18 11.72 8.54
C LYS A 137 -8.81 13.07 7.93
N ALA A 138 -8.43 13.11 6.66
CA ALA A 138 -8.15 14.35 5.95
C ALA A 138 -9.37 15.28 5.90
N TYR A 139 -10.55 14.71 5.60
CA TYR A 139 -11.81 15.45 5.64
C TYR A 139 -12.07 15.98 7.06
N LEU A 140 -11.92 15.15 8.09
CA LEU A 140 -12.11 15.55 9.48
C LEU A 140 -11.21 16.74 9.84
N ALA A 141 -9.92 16.66 9.51
CA ALA A 141 -8.97 17.75 9.75
C ALA A 141 -9.35 19.05 9.04
N ALA A 142 -9.88 18.97 7.82
CA ALA A 142 -10.31 20.13 7.04
C ALA A 142 -11.62 20.77 7.57
N THR A 143 -12.49 19.99 8.21
CA THR A 143 -13.80 20.47 8.71
C THR A 143 -13.86 20.72 10.21
N ALA A 144 -12.88 20.24 10.96
CA ALA A 144 -12.79 20.44 12.41
C ALA A 144 -12.77 21.94 12.74
N GLY A 145 -13.66 22.37 13.62
CA GLY A 145 -13.81 23.78 14.01
C GLY A 145 -14.75 24.61 13.11
N ILE A 146 -15.20 24.06 11.97
CA ILE A 146 -16.25 24.66 11.13
C ILE A 146 -17.62 24.09 11.51
N GLN A 147 -17.68 22.77 11.69
CA GLN A 147 -18.89 22.02 12.07
C GLN A 147 -18.83 21.66 13.56
N SER A 148 -20.00 21.46 14.17
CA SER A 148 -20.06 20.94 15.54
C SER A 148 -19.66 19.46 15.58
N GLU A 149 -19.09 19.03 16.71
CA GLU A 149 -18.71 17.63 16.93
C GLU A 149 -19.88 16.66 16.67
N ASN A 150 -21.09 17.00 17.09
CA ASN A 150 -22.28 16.16 16.87
C ASN A 150 -22.62 16.03 15.38
N GLU A 151 -22.52 17.10 14.59
CA GLU A 151 -22.76 17.06 13.14
C GLU A 151 -21.73 16.16 12.45
N ILE A 152 -20.45 16.29 12.83
CA ILE A 152 -19.36 15.45 12.30
C ILE A 152 -19.63 13.98 12.62
N ILE A 153 -19.93 13.64 13.88
CA ILE A 153 -20.18 12.27 14.31
C ILE A 153 -21.35 11.65 13.53
N GLN A 154 -22.46 12.38 13.38
CA GLN A 154 -23.63 11.89 12.65
C GLN A 154 -23.32 11.68 11.17
N MET A 155 -22.61 12.62 10.54
CA MET A 155 -22.23 12.53 9.14
C MET A 155 -21.28 11.35 8.90
N PHE A 156 -20.27 11.14 9.75
CA PHE A 156 -19.34 10.00 9.62
C PHE A 156 -20.04 8.65 9.78
N ALA A 157 -21.02 8.55 10.68
CA ALA A 157 -21.83 7.35 10.83
C ALA A 157 -22.69 7.06 9.60
N GLN A 158 -23.36 8.08 9.07
CA GLN A 158 -24.29 7.96 7.95
C GLN A 158 -23.57 7.72 6.61
N ASN A 159 -22.52 8.49 6.33
CA ASN A 159 -21.91 8.51 5.00
C ASN A 159 -20.74 7.53 4.87
N TYR A 160 -20.01 7.29 5.96
CA TYR A 160 -18.72 6.58 5.93
C TYR A 160 -18.71 5.28 6.72
N ASN A 161 -19.85 4.88 7.32
CA ASN A 161 -19.96 3.69 8.17
C ASN A 161 -18.89 3.66 9.29
N THR A 162 -18.55 4.83 9.83
CA THR A 162 -17.59 4.98 10.93
C THR A 162 -18.37 5.14 12.23
N SER A 163 -18.06 4.36 13.26
CA SER A 163 -18.80 4.42 14.53
C SER A 163 -18.65 5.78 15.22
N HIS A 164 -19.60 6.10 16.11
CA HIS A 164 -19.52 7.31 16.92
C HIS A 164 -18.27 7.29 17.82
N GLU A 165 -17.93 6.13 18.37
CA GLU A 165 -16.76 5.93 19.23
C GLU A 165 -15.46 6.22 18.48
N THR A 166 -15.30 5.65 17.28
CA THR A 166 -14.11 5.87 16.44
C THR A 166 -14.01 7.33 16.02
N THR A 167 -15.13 7.96 15.62
CA THR A 167 -15.12 9.36 15.20
C THR A 167 -14.75 10.29 16.36
N ARG A 168 -15.26 10.06 17.56
CA ARG A 168 -14.85 10.81 18.77
C ARG A 168 -13.38 10.63 19.09
N ALA A 169 -12.88 9.40 19.00
CA ALA A 169 -11.46 9.12 19.23
C ALA A 169 -10.58 9.91 18.24
N TRP A 170 -10.95 9.94 16.95
CA TRP A 170 -10.23 10.73 15.95
C TRP A 170 -10.31 12.25 16.21
N ILE A 171 -11.45 12.77 16.67
CA ILE A 171 -11.56 14.18 17.06
C ILE A 171 -10.63 14.51 18.23
N GLN A 172 -10.59 13.64 19.24
CA GLN A 172 -9.71 13.81 20.39
C GLN A 172 -8.24 13.74 19.99
N GLU A 173 -7.86 12.74 19.20
CA GLU A 173 -6.52 12.61 18.62
C GLU A 173 -6.14 13.89 17.88
N LEU A 174 -6.96 14.32 16.93
CA LEU A 174 -6.73 15.53 16.13
C LEU A 174 -6.56 16.78 17.02
N SER A 175 -7.38 16.94 18.06
CA SER A 175 -7.29 18.08 18.99
C SER A 175 -5.99 18.13 19.81
N SER A 176 -5.30 17.00 19.93
CA SER A 176 -4.01 16.90 20.64
C SER A 176 -2.80 17.11 19.73
N LEU A 177 -2.99 17.19 18.41
CA LEU A 177 -1.90 17.37 17.46
C LEU A 177 -1.52 18.84 17.34
N GLU A 178 -0.22 19.10 17.36
CA GLU A 178 0.37 20.42 17.22
C GLU A 178 0.99 20.59 15.82
N GLY A 179 0.35 21.42 14.99
CA GLY A 179 0.89 21.83 13.69
C GLY A 179 0.60 20.87 12.53
N GLU A 180 0.89 21.36 11.32
CA GLU A 180 0.56 20.68 10.05
C GLU A 180 1.29 19.34 9.88
N GLU A 181 2.52 19.21 10.37
CA GLU A 181 3.33 17.99 10.23
C GLU A 181 2.72 16.79 11.00
N GLN A 182 2.26 17.03 12.23
CA GLN A 182 1.63 16.00 13.04
C GLN A 182 0.29 15.56 12.45
N ILE A 183 -0.51 16.53 11.98
CA ILE A 183 -1.78 16.27 11.28
C ILE A 183 -1.51 15.46 10.00
N ASN A 184 -0.52 15.84 9.21
CA ASN A 184 -0.15 15.15 7.98
C ASN A 184 0.25 13.68 8.26
N THR A 185 1.07 13.46 9.29
CA THR A 185 1.49 12.11 9.71
C THR A 185 0.32 11.28 10.26
N TRP A 186 -0.65 11.92 10.91
CA TRP A 186 -1.86 11.27 11.40
C TRP A 186 -2.83 10.89 10.28
N ILE A 187 -2.90 11.69 9.21
CA ILE A 187 -3.65 11.39 7.98
C ILE A 187 -3.00 10.26 7.19
N GLY A 188 -1.66 10.28 7.06
CA GLY A 188 -0.89 9.27 6.36
C GLY A 188 0.42 8.99 7.10
N PRO A 189 0.64 7.78 7.64
CA PRO A 189 1.91 7.45 8.29
C PRO A 189 3.06 7.41 7.28
N TRP A 190 4.31 7.23 7.75
CA TRP A 190 5.50 7.09 6.90
C TRP A 190 6.11 5.66 6.94
N PRO A 191 5.42 4.61 6.47
CA PRO A 191 5.94 3.24 6.47
C PRO A 191 7.31 3.13 5.81
N SER A 192 8.27 2.50 6.48
CA SER A 192 9.65 2.38 5.99
C SER A 192 10.22 0.99 6.26
N TYR A 193 11.21 0.58 5.47
CA TYR A 193 12.04 -0.59 5.76
C TYR A 193 13.06 -0.23 6.83
N TYR A 194 13.17 -1.03 7.88
CA TYR A 194 14.02 -0.76 9.03
C TYR A 194 15.37 -1.45 8.93
N SER A 195 15.45 -2.55 8.18
CA SER A 195 16.69 -3.28 7.93
C SER A 195 16.78 -3.75 6.49
N GLY A 196 17.99 -4.15 6.07
CA GLY A 196 18.15 -5.05 4.93
C GLY A 196 17.80 -6.49 5.31
N ILE A 197 17.97 -7.40 4.35
CA ILE A 197 17.87 -8.85 4.59
C ILE A 197 19.14 -9.30 5.33
N SER A 198 18.97 -9.91 6.50
CA SER A 198 20.04 -10.45 7.32
C SER A 198 19.77 -11.91 7.71
N PRO A 199 20.81 -12.73 7.94
CA PRO A 199 20.62 -14.10 8.42
C PRO A 199 20.08 -14.12 9.85
N CYS A 200 19.22 -15.10 10.15
CA CYS A 200 18.78 -15.41 11.50
C CYS A 200 19.66 -16.49 12.13
N GLU A 201 19.73 -16.51 13.46
CA GLU A 201 20.53 -17.46 14.21
C GLU A 201 19.71 -18.71 14.54
N LYS A 202 20.26 -19.90 14.26
CA LYS A 202 19.74 -21.17 14.80
C LYS A 202 20.22 -21.32 16.25
N LYS A 203 19.28 -21.48 17.19
CA LYS A 203 19.52 -21.74 18.61
C LYS A 203 18.92 -23.09 19.00
N GLU A 204 19.25 -23.59 20.19
CA GLU A 204 18.74 -24.87 20.70
C GLU A 204 17.19 -24.96 20.67
N ASN A 205 16.51 -23.82 20.90
CA ASN A 205 15.05 -23.71 20.98
C ASN A 205 14.40 -23.10 19.73
N GLY A 206 15.06 -23.16 18.56
CA GLY A 206 14.49 -22.70 17.29
C GLY A 206 15.28 -21.56 16.64
N ILE A 207 14.62 -20.79 15.77
CA ILE A 207 15.27 -19.75 14.96
C ILE A 207 15.00 -18.39 15.59
N VAL A 208 16.05 -17.58 15.74
CA VAL A 208 15.94 -16.22 16.30
C VAL A 208 16.49 -15.21 15.31
N CYS A 209 15.67 -14.24 14.94
CA CYS A 209 16.06 -13.09 14.13
C CYS A 209 16.16 -11.85 15.03
N VAL A 210 17.22 -11.06 14.92
CA VAL A 210 17.43 -9.90 15.79
C VAL A 210 17.15 -8.62 15.01
N PHE A 211 16.21 -7.82 15.52
CA PHE A 211 16.01 -6.46 15.06
C PHE A 211 16.85 -5.51 15.90
N SER A 212 17.71 -4.73 15.26
CA SER A 212 18.54 -3.74 15.93
C SER A 212 18.09 -2.33 15.59
N GLN A 213 17.65 -1.57 16.60
CA GLN A 213 17.28 -0.16 16.44
C GLN A 213 17.83 0.62 17.64
N ASN A 214 18.47 1.78 17.40
CA ASN A 214 19.00 2.66 18.45
C ASN A 214 19.87 1.94 19.51
N ASN A 215 20.77 1.04 19.07
CA ASN A 215 21.59 0.18 19.93
C ASN A 215 20.83 -0.80 20.85
N GLN A 216 19.51 -0.95 20.68
CA GLN A 216 18.72 -2.01 21.31
C GLN A 216 18.52 -3.16 20.35
N ALA A 217 18.87 -4.37 20.80
CA ALA A 217 18.63 -5.61 20.08
C ALA A 217 17.35 -6.27 20.61
N ILE A 218 16.34 -6.36 19.76
CA ILE A 218 15.06 -7.00 20.05
C ILE A 218 15.06 -8.35 19.32
N PRO A 219 15.17 -9.48 20.04
CA PRO A 219 15.08 -10.80 19.41
C PRO A 219 13.64 -11.13 19.03
N PHE A 220 13.49 -11.86 17.94
CA PHE A 220 12.22 -12.42 17.47
C PHE A 220 12.39 -13.92 17.25
N ALA A 221 11.64 -14.73 17.98
CA ALA A 221 11.56 -16.15 17.76
C ALA A 221 10.67 -16.44 16.54
N VAL A 222 11.20 -17.19 15.57
CA VAL A 222 10.54 -17.50 14.31
C VAL A 222 10.26 -19.00 14.21
N ASP A 223 8.99 -19.34 14.01
CA ASP A 223 8.55 -20.67 13.61
C ASP A 223 8.05 -20.62 12.16
N VAL A 224 8.85 -21.18 11.25
CA VAL A 224 8.58 -21.16 9.81
C VAL A 224 7.48 -22.16 9.41
N GLN A 225 7.28 -23.21 10.21
CA GLN A 225 6.27 -24.25 9.94
C GLN A 225 4.89 -23.78 10.41
N GLN A 226 4.82 -23.19 11.60
CA GLN A 226 3.58 -22.62 12.15
C GLN A 226 3.28 -21.21 11.63
N GLU A 227 4.21 -20.60 10.90
CA GLU A 227 4.08 -19.25 10.34
C GLU A 227 3.88 -18.19 11.44
N GLU A 228 4.72 -18.28 12.47
CA GLU A 228 4.63 -17.42 13.66
C GLU A 228 5.94 -16.68 13.92
N VAL A 229 5.79 -15.40 14.30
CA VAL A 229 6.89 -14.59 14.81
C VAL A 229 6.49 -13.99 16.14
N ARG A 230 7.23 -14.37 17.18
CA ARG A 230 7.05 -13.92 18.56
C ARG A 230 8.17 -12.98 18.97
N VAL A 231 7.83 -11.97 19.77
CA VAL A 231 8.80 -11.03 20.33
C VAL A 231 9.49 -11.67 21.52
N GLY A 232 10.81 -11.67 21.53
CA GLY A 232 11.59 -12.31 22.59
C GLY A 232 11.85 -13.78 22.26
N ASP A 233 11.22 -14.65 23.03
CA ASP A 233 11.42 -16.10 23.00
C ASP A 233 10.19 -16.87 22.45
N PRO A 234 10.32 -18.17 22.14
CA PRO A 234 9.24 -18.97 21.56
C PRO A 234 7.98 -19.12 22.43
N GLN A 235 8.04 -18.87 23.74
CA GLN A 235 6.90 -18.97 24.67
C GLN A 235 6.18 -17.64 24.88
N SER A 236 6.74 -16.54 24.33
CA SER A 236 6.14 -15.22 24.41
C SER A 236 4.73 -15.20 23.81
N SER A 237 3.82 -14.50 24.50
CA SER A 237 2.45 -14.26 24.01
C SER A 237 2.35 -13.00 23.15
N THR A 238 3.46 -12.31 22.89
CA THR A 238 3.52 -11.08 22.09
C THR A 238 4.06 -11.39 20.70
N TYR A 239 3.36 -10.93 19.66
CA TYR A 239 3.71 -11.22 18.26
C TYR A 239 4.14 -9.96 17.51
N ALA A 240 4.80 -10.16 16.36
CA ALA A 240 4.88 -9.12 15.34
C ALA A 240 3.47 -8.86 14.76
N ALA A 241 3.14 -7.59 14.49
CA ALA A 241 1.83 -7.22 13.93
C ALA A 241 1.59 -7.80 12.53
N SER A 242 2.66 -7.97 11.73
CA SER A 242 2.57 -8.66 10.45
C SER A 242 3.85 -9.43 10.12
N ALA A 243 3.69 -10.60 9.50
CA ALA A 243 4.79 -11.43 9.03
C ALA A 243 4.51 -11.96 7.62
N ALA A 244 5.52 -11.99 6.75
CA ALA A 244 5.49 -12.73 5.50
C ALA A 244 6.46 -13.90 5.55
N PHE A 245 6.07 -15.05 4.99
CA PHE A 245 6.91 -16.24 4.89
C PHE A 245 7.10 -16.59 3.41
N ILE A 246 8.36 -16.62 2.97
CA ILE A 246 8.78 -17.04 1.64
C ILE A 246 9.46 -18.39 1.74
N LYS A 247 8.83 -19.42 1.17
CA LYS A 247 9.29 -20.81 1.17
C LYS A 247 9.33 -21.33 -0.27
N GLY A 248 10.49 -21.33 -0.91
CA GLY A 248 10.59 -21.60 -2.35
C GLY A 248 9.72 -20.61 -3.14
N ASN A 249 8.73 -21.11 -3.90
CA ASN A 249 7.76 -20.29 -4.64
C ASN A 249 6.45 -20.04 -3.89
N ALA A 250 6.39 -20.30 -2.58
CA ALA A 250 5.22 -20.02 -1.76
C ALA A 250 5.37 -18.70 -1.01
N PHE A 251 4.34 -17.86 -1.07
CA PHE A 251 4.16 -16.66 -0.26
C PHE A 251 2.98 -16.84 0.70
N ARG A 252 3.19 -16.50 1.96
CA ARG A 252 2.14 -16.45 2.99
C ARG A 252 2.27 -15.15 3.78
N LEU A 253 1.16 -14.45 3.92
CA LEU A 253 1.05 -13.21 4.70
C LEU A 253 0.19 -13.49 5.94
N VAL A 254 0.74 -13.16 7.10
CA VAL A 254 0.08 -13.26 8.40
C VAL A 254 -0.06 -11.84 8.96
N LYS A 255 -1.28 -11.48 9.36
CA LYS A 255 -1.59 -10.25 10.08
C LYS A 255 -2.20 -10.65 11.43
N ARG A 256 -1.78 -9.99 12.50
CA ARG A 256 -2.24 -10.30 13.86
C ARG A 256 -2.77 -9.04 14.54
N GLU A 257 -3.79 -9.23 15.36
CA GLU A 257 -4.38 -8.21 16.23
C GLU A 257 -4.24 -8.63 17.69
N GLY A 258 -4.46 -7.71 18.62
CA GLY A 258 -4.34 -7.96 20.07
C GLY A 258 -2.93 -7.69 20.58
N ASN A 259 -2.31 -8.69 21.23
CA ASN A 259 -0.99 -8.54 21.86
C ASN A 259 0.14 -8.57 20.81
N VAL A 260 0.31 -7.46 20.11
CA VAL A 260 1.31 -7.29 19.05
C VAL A 260 2.17 -6.06 19.28
N ILE A 261 3.40 -6.08 18.78
CA ILE A 261 4.18 -4.86 18.57
C ILE A 261 4.06 -4.42 17.10
N PRO A 262 4.07 -3.11 16.80
CA PRO A 262 3.83 -2.56 15.46
C PRO A 262 5.05 -2.72 14.53
N VAL A 263 5.63 -3.92 14.49
CA VAL A 263 6.75 -4.28 13.63
C VAL A 263 6.29 -5.33 12.63
N GLY A 264 6.67 -5.13 11.37
CA GLY A 264 6.55 -6.08 10.29
C GLY A 264 7.85 -6.86 10.11
N ILE A 265 7.74 -8.15 9.79
CA ILE A 265 8.89 -9.02 9.50
C ILE A 265 8.67 -9.82 8.23
N ILE A 266 9.69 -9.91 7.39
CA ILE A 266 9.71 -10.73 6.20
C ILE A 266 10.70 -11.85 6.44
N VAL A 267 10.22 -13.09 6.46
CA VAL A 267 11.00 -14.31 6.73
C VAL A 267 11.21 -15.05 5.41
N ILE A 268 12.47 -15.27 5.04
CA ILE A 268 12.86 -15.92 3.78
C ILE A 268 13.61 -17.20 4.13
N GLN A 269 13.05 -18.35 3.75
CA GLN A 269 13.69 -19.64 3.93
C GLN A 269 14.40 -20.09 2.64
N ARG A 270 15.70 -20.38 2.73
CA ARG A 270 16.52 -20.91 1.64
C ARG A 270 17.20 -22.19 2.10
N GLY A 271 16.62 -23.33 1.75
CA GLY A 271 17.04 -24.62 2.32
C GLY A 271 16.81 -24.62 3.83
N GLU A 272 17.88 -24.85 4.59
CA GLU A 272 17.80 -24.80 6.06
C GLU A 272 18.08 -23.41 6.64
N ASP A 273 18.55 -22.47 5.84
CA ASP A 273 18.89 -21.13 6.30
C ASP A 273 17.66 -20.23 6.27
N VAL A 274 17.54 -19.38 7.29
CA VAL A 274 16.46 -18.42 7.43
C VAL A 274 17.05 -17.03 7.51
N PHE A 275 16.47 -16.13 6.72
CA PHE A 275 16.81 -14.73 6.68
C PHE A 275 15.59 -13.90 7.06
N ALA A 276 15.82 -12.72 7.60
CA ALA A 276 14.75 -11.79 7.93
C ALA A 276 15.05 -10.36 7.45
N MET A 277 13.98 -9.61 7.22
CA MET A 277 14.00 -8.18 7.03
C MET A 277 12.90 -7.55 7.88
N PHE A 278 13.22 -6.50 8.63
CA PHE A 278 12.28 -5.77 9.47
C PHE A 278 11.79 -4.52 8.76
N THR A 279 10.50 -4.24 8.90
CA THR A 279 9.83 -3.16 8.19
C THR A 279 8.58 -2.70 8.94
N HIS A 280 7.96 -1.62 8.50
CA HIS A 280 6.63 -1.25 8.97
C HIS A 280 5.60 -2.35 8.57
N PRO A 281 4.63 -2.72 9.42
CA PRO A 281 3.67 -3.80 9.12
C PRO A 281 2.97 -3.68 7.76
N ALA A 282 2.61 -2.46 7.36
CA ALA A 282 1.96 -2.19 6.07
C ALA A 282 2.80 -2.57 4.84
N LEU A 283 4.13 -2.66 4.96
CA LEU A 283 5.03 -2.98 3.86
C LEU A 283 5.25 -4.48 3.67
N VAL A 284 4.94 -5.31 4.68
CA VAL A 284 5.26 -6.75 4.68
C VAL A 284 4.67 -7.48 3.46
N GLY A 285 3.41 -7.21 3.13
CA GLY A 285 2.71 -7.80 1.99
C GLY A 285 2.63 -6.91 0.75
N SER A 286 3.22 -5.71 0.79
CA SER A 286 3.03 -4.69 -0.24
C SER A 286 3.48 -5.15 -1.64
N MET A 287 2.86 -4.64 -2.70
CA MET A 287 3.23 -4.96 -4.07
C MET A 287 4.70 -4.65 -4.35
N PHE A 288 5.22 -3.53 -3.84
CA PHE A 288 6.64 -3.24 -3.98
C PHE A 288 7.49 -4.34 -3.35
N THR A 289 7.16 -4.80 -2.13
CA THR A 289 7.87 -5.90 -1.48
C THR A 289 7.81 -7.17 -2.32
N ARG A 290 6.61 -7.54 -2.77
CA ARG A 290 6.37 -8.78 -3.52
C ARG A 290 7.06 -8.79 -4.87
N LEU A 291 7.10 -7.66 -5.57
CA LEU A 291 7.79 -7.51 -6.84
C LEU A 291 9.31 -7.43 -6.65
N PHE A 292 9.80 -6.54 -5.80
CA PHE A 292 11.23 -6.26 -5.70
C PHE A 292 12.02 -7.33 -4.93
N PHE A 293 11.54 -7.74 -3.74
CA PHE A 293 12.26 -8.69 -2.89
C PHE A 293 11.89 -10.14 -3.17
N PHE A 294 10.63 -10.40 -3.51
CA PHE A 294 10.15 -11.77 -3.77
C PHE A 294 10.04 -12.11 -5.24
N GLU A 295 10.50 -11.20 -6.12
CA GLU A 295 10.58 -11.46 -7.55
C GLU A 295 9.25 -11.92 -8.17
N GLY A 296 8.14 -11.38 -7.67
CA GLY A 296 6.81 -11.67 -8.19
C GLY A 296 6.22 -13.00 -7.71
N ILE A 297 6.80 -13.65 -6.70
CA ILE A 297 6.25 -14.89 -6.14
C ILE A 297 4.78 -14.71 -5.73
N GLY A 298 3.92 -15.60 -6.24
CA GLY A 298 2.48 -15.59 -5.99
C GLY A 298 1.71 -14.47 -6.68
N LEU A 299 2.36 -13.73 -7.59
CA LEU A 299 1.70 -12.77 -8.50
C LEU A 299 1.53 -13.41 -9.87
N SER A 300 0.45 -13.04 -10.55
CA SER A 300 0.03 -13.56 -11.85
C SER A 300 0.00 -12.48 -12.94
N SER A 301 -0.24 -11.24 -12.52
CA SER A 301 -0.44 -10.07 -13.39
C SER A 301 0.87 -9.33 -13.70
N PHE A 302 2.00 -9.80 -13.17
CA PHE A 302 3.31 -9.17 -13.35
C PHE A 302 4.33 -10.18 -13.85
N GLU A 303 4.75 -10.02 -15.11
CA GLU A 303 5.80 -10.82 -15.72
C GLU A 303 7.13 -10.09 -15.62
N LYS A 304 8.15 -10.76 -15.07
CA LYS A 304 9.50 -10.21 -15.03
C LYS A 304 10.04 -10.08 -16.46
N PHE A 305 10.13 -8.86 -16.95
CA PHE A 305 10.54 -8.55 -18.31
C PHE A 305 12.06 -8.35 -18.41
N HIS A 306 12.65 -7.67 -17.43
CA HIS A 306 14.07 -7.40 -17.37
C HIS A 306 14.52 -7.22 -15.92
N ASP A 307 15.75 -7.63 -15.62
CA ASP A 307 16.35 -7.56 -14.28
C ASP A 307 17.83 -7.25 -14.46
N ALA A 308 18.27 -6.10 -13.94
CA ALA A 308 19.64 -5.65 -14.10
C ALA A 308 20.18 -4.98 -12.84
N THR A 309 21.50 -5.08 -12.71
CA THR A 309 22.27 -4.39 -11.69
C THR A 309 23.07 -3.29 -12.35
N THR A 310 22.98 -2.07 -11.83
CA THR A 310 23.76 -0.94 -12.31
C THR A 310 25.25 -1.13 -12.00
N VAL A 311 26.11 -0.31 -12.61
CA VAL A 311 27.55 -0.31 -12.31
C VAL A 311 27.89 0.01 -10.84
N PHE A 312 26.92 0.56 -10.09
CA PHE A 312 27.05 0.89 -8.67
C PHE A 312 26.41 -0.17 -7.75
N GLY A 313 25.94 -1.29 -8.30
CA GLY A 313 25.36 -2.39 -7.52
C GLY A 313 23.86 -2.27 -7.24
N SER A 314 23.19 -1.20 -7.67
CA SER A 314 21.74 -1.03 -7.48
C SER A 314 20.96 -1.92 -8.43
N ARG A 315 19.98 -2.68 -7.91
CA ARG A 315 19.10 -3.53 -8.71
C ARG A 315 17.91 -2.74 -9.27
N ILE A 316 17.52 -3.03 -10.50
CA ILE A 316 16.34 -2.50 -11.17
C ILE A 316 15.62 -3.66 -11.88
N ILE A 317 14.33 -3.80 -11.62
CA ILE A 317 13.48 -4.81 -12.25
C ILE A 317 12.36 -4.11 -13.02
N THR A 318 12.14 -4.54 -14.26
CA THR A 318 11.03 -4.12 -15.11
C THR A 318 10.04 -5.26 -15.22
N TRP A 319 8.78 -4.96 -14.94
CA TRP A 319 7.66 -5.89 -14.94
C TRP A 319 6.72 -5.53 -16.07
N LYS A 320 6.47 -6.46 -17.00
CA LYS A 320 5.38 -6.31 -17.96
C LYS A 320 4.07 -6.68 -17.27
N VAL A 321 3.09 -5.78 -17.36
CA VAL A 321 1.77 -6.01 -16.77
C VAL A 321 0.96 -6.91 -17.70
N ARG A 322 0.36 -7.96 -17.13
CA ARG A 322 -0.62 -8.83 -17.78
C ARG A 322 -2.01 -8.42 -17.31
N TRP A 323 -2.85 -8.02 -18.26
CA TRP A 323 -4.20 -7.51 -17.97
C TRP A 323 -5.27 -8.59 -17.87
N GLU A 324 -4.93 -9.82 -18.30
CA GLU A 324 -5.72 -11.06 -18.31
C GLU A 324 -4.95 -12.19 -17.61
#